data_AF-A0A381FHA2-F1
#
_entry.id   AF-A0A381FHA2-F1
#
_cell.length_a   1.000
_cell.length_b   1.000
_cell.length_c   1.000
_cell.angle_alpha   90.00
_cell.angle_beta   90.00
_cell.angle_gamma   90.00
#
_symmetry.space_group_name_H-M   'P 1'
#
loop_
_entity.id
_entity.type
_entity.pdbx_description
1 polymer ?
#
loop_
_entity_poly.entity_id
_entity_poly.type
_entity_poly.pdbx_seq_one_letter_code
_entity_poly.pdbx_strand_id
1 'polypeptide(L)'
;MWQQEWPRKPDIVMEGGNQGIFSEGIIDPDSLSLLSTAKGGLGRSWFTTFGDTSASTALASKFAAQLYESYPAYWPETIRALIIHSADWTDSMLGGHQISELSIDRKLALLSTVGYGVPNFNKAKFSANNSLSLIIERYLEPYKFEDNRVKTNEFHLIDLPWPADVLQELMNTPVQLKLTLSYFIEPNPGNRQYELAASYRSHGLRFKMIDTNESEEAFSARVSKAARDDNYIPEGNEHWILGSKARDKGSIHKDIWEGTAIDLSTRNKIAIYPVGGWWKNRKQLARYTKQIRYSLIVTIETSDIDVDIYTPVLLQVPIEI
;
A
#
# COMPACT_ATOMS: atom_id res chain seq x y z
N MET A 1 8.01 -5.36 -24.80
CA MET A 1 7.35 -4.42 -23.86
C MET A 1 6.72 -5.27 -22.77
N TRP A 2 7.31 -5.32 -21.58
CA TRP A 2 6.78 -6.12 -20.47
C TRP A 2 5.36 -5.64 -20.15
N GLN A 3 4.39 -6.55 -20.25
CA GLN A 3 2.95 -6.26 -20.32
C GLN A 3 2.44 -5.49 -19.09
N GLN A 4 1.33 -4.74 -19.28
CA GLN A 4 0.59 -3.94 -18.28
C GLN A 4 0.13 -4.73 -17.02
N GLU A 5 0.43 -6.02 -16.91
CA GLU A 5 -0.02 -6.91 -15.85
C GLU A 5 0.96 -7.03 -14.67
N TRP A 6 2.24 -6.73 -14.88
CA TRP A 6 3.27 -6.93 -13.87
C TRP A 6 3.21 -5.87 -12.75
N PRO A 7 3.74 -6.17 -11.55
CA PRO A 7 3.88 -5.20 -10.47
C PRO A 7 4.68 -3.98 -10.95
N ARG A 8 4.25 -2.79 -10.56
CA ARG A 8 5.02 -1.56 -10.78
C ARG A 8 6.05 -1.46 -9.67
N LYS A 9 7.30 -1.21 -10.05
CA LYS A 9 8.45 -1.12 -9.15
C LYS A 9 9.30 0.11 -9.55
N PRO A 10 10.03 0.71 -8.61
CA PRO A 10 10.19 0.33 -7.20
C PRO A 10 8.93 0.58 -6.33
N ASP A 11 8.92 0.12 -5.07
CA ASP A 11 7.82 0.46 -4.14
C ASP A 11 7.98 1.85 -3.53
N ILE A 12 9.21 2.22 -3.21
CA ILE A 12 9.61 3.51 -2.64
C ILE A 12 10.98 3.90 -3.20
N VAL A 13 11.36 5.15 -3.00
CA VAL A 13 12.72 5.65 -3.24
C VAL A 13 13.27 6.34 -1.99
N MET A 14 14.59 6.35 -1.86
CA MET A 14 15.32 7.01 -0.77
C MET A 14 16.46 7.83 -1.37
N GLU A 15 16.80 8.95 -0.74
CA GLU A 15 17.91 9.83 -1.14
C GLU A 15 19.26 9.11 -0.94
N GLY A 16 19.73 8.44 -1.99
CA GLY A 16 20.97 7.66 -1.99
C GLY A 16 22.21 8.48 -2.33
N GLY A 17 22.07 9.78 -2.57
CA GLY A 17 23.10 10.64 -3.14
C GLY A 17 22.79 11.05 -4.58
N ASN A 18 23.52 12.04 -5.09
CA ASN A 18 23.29 12.66 -6.38
C ASN A 18 24.57 12.87 -7.18
N GLN A 19 24.39 13.09 -8.48
CA GLN A 19 25.44 13.55 -9.38
C GLN A 19 25.28 15.04 -9.65
N GLY A 20 26.40 15.73 -9.86
CA GLY A 20 26.44 17.12 -10.28
C GLY A 20 26.50 17.27 -11.80
N ILE A 21 26.09 18.42 -12.31
CA ILE A 21 26.27 18.80 -13.71
C ILE A 21 27.32 19.92 -13.76
N PHE A 22 28.39 19.73 -14.54
CA PHE A 22 29.43 20.74 -14.74
C PHE A 22 29.87 20.78 -16.21
N SER A 23 29.76 21.95 -16.85
CA SER A 23 30.18 22.21 -18.23
C SER A 23 29.76 21.10 -19.21
N GLU A 24 28.46 20.76 -19.23
CA GLU A 24 27.83 19.71 -20.05
C GLU A 24 28.19 18.26 -19.69
N GLY A 25 29.07 18.04 -18.71
CA GLY A 25 29.41 16.74 -18.15
C GLY A 25 28.67 16.41 -16.85
N ILE A 26 28.62 15.12 -16.52
CA ILE A 26 28.18 14.61 -15.22
C ILE A 26 29.42 14.43 -14.35
N ILE A 27 29.37 14.94 -13.13
CA ILE A 27 30.40 14.77 -12.10
C ILE A 27 29.81 14.09 -10.86
N ASP A 28 30.64 13.38 -10.11
CA ASP A 28 30.24 12.70 -8.87
C ASP A 28 31.10 13.20 -7.70
N PRO A 29 30.83 14.42 -7.21
CA PRO A 29 31.57 14.95 -6.08
C PRO A 29 31.16 14.24 -4.79
N ASP A 30 32.14 13.89 -3.95
CA ASP A 30 31.91 13.19 -2.68
C ASP A 30 30.87 13.89 -1.78
N SER A 31 30.73 15.22 -1.89
CA SER A 31 29.77 16.03 -1.14
C SER A 31 28.29 15.74 -1.47
N LEU A 32 28.02 15.07 -2.60
CA LEU A 32 26.68 14.66 -2.99
C LEU A 32 26.40 13.18 -2.70
N SER A 33 27.36 12.45 -2.13
CA SER A 33 27.21 11.04 -1.74
C SER A 33 27.05 10.91 -0.22
N LEU A 34 26.53 9.77 0.24
CA LEU A 34 26.46 9.48 1.67
C LEU A 34 27.82 9.00 2.20
N LEU A 35 28.12 9.33 3.45
CA LEU A 35 29.30 8.81 4.14
C LEU A 35 29.02 7.42 4.73
N SER A 36 29.91 6.46 4.49
CA SER A 36 29.83 5.11 5.03
C SER A 36 31.18 4.61 5.53
N THR A 37 31.16 3.48 6.24
CA THR A 37 32.36 2.82 6.75
C THR A 37 33.03 2.00 5.64
N ALA A 38 34.35 2.10 5.54
CA ALA A 38 35.17 1.27 4.67
C ALA A 38 35.90 0.19 5.48
N LYS A 39 36.47 -0.81 4.79
CA LYS A 39 37.31 -1.85 5.42
C LYS A 39 38.51 -1.27 6.20
N GLY A 40 39.01 -0.09 5.79
CA GLY A 40 40.18 0.56 6.39
C GLY A 40 41.50 -0.21 6.24
N GLY A 41 42.51 0.22 7.00
CA GLY A 41 43.84 -0.39 7.06
C GLY A 41 44.99 0.59 6.78
N LEU A 42 46.23 0.10 6.86
CA LEU A 42 47.42 0.92 6.61
C LEU A 42 47.38 1.48 5.17
N GLY A 43 47.34 2.80 5.04
CA GLY A 43 47.22 3.48 3.75
C GLY A 43 45.81 3.47 3.11
N ARG A 44 44.77 3.09 3.86
CA ARG A 44 43.36 3.10 3.38
C ARG A 44 42.48 3.91 4.32
N SER A 45 41.57 4.69 3.75
CA SER A 45 40.58 5.43 4.54
C SER A 45 39.64 4.49 5.29
N TRP A 46 39.27 4.85 6.51
CA TRP A 46 38.24 4.18 7.32
C TRP A 46 36.82 4.56 6.90
N PHE A 47 36.68 5.64 6.13
CA PHE A 47 35.41 6.12 5.59
C PHE A 47 35.47 6.20 4.07
N THR A 48 34.32 6.00 3.43
CA THR A 48 34.15 6.09 1.98
C THR A 48 32.81 6.73 1.66
N THR A 49 32.67 7.24 0.44
CA THR A 49 31.37 7.59 -0.13
C THR A 49 30.60 6.32 -0.49
N PHE A 50 29.27 6.43 -0.40
CA PHE A 50 28.31 5.38 -0.67
C PHE A 50 27.08 5.99 -1.32
N GLY A 51 26.71 5.50 -2.50
CA GLY A 51 25.79 6.17 -3.39
C GLY A 51 24.69 5.28 -3.95
N ASP A 52 23.88 5.88 -4.82
CA ASP A 52 22.90 5.23 -5.70
C ASP A 52 21.89 4.32 -4.97
N THR A 53 21.38 3.33 -5.68
CA THR A 53 20.40 2.36 -5.20
C THR A 53 20.92 1.50 -4.04
N SER A 54 22.24 1.34 -3.89
CA SER A 54 22.85 0.64 -2.75
C SER A 54 22.69 1.45 -1.46
N ALA A 55 22.98 2.74 -1.52
CA ALA A 55 22.72 3.68 -0.42
C ALA A 55 21.22 3.78 -0.10
N SER A 56 20.37 3.92 -1.13
CA SER A 56 18.92 3.94 -0.95
C SER A 56 18.41 2.67 -0.26
N THR A 57 18.95 1.49 -0.61
CA THR A 57 18.57 0.20 0.01
C THR A 57 19.00 0.13 1.47
N ALA A 58 20.21 0.61 1.79
CA ALA A 58 20.69 0.65 3.17
C ALA A 58 19.82 1.58 4.03
N LEU A 59 19.44 2.74 3.50
CA LEU A 59 18.54 3.68 4.18
C LEU A 59 17.14 3.09 4.40
N ALA A 60 16.56 2.42 3.40
CA ALA A 60 15.27 1.73 3.54
C ALA A 60 15.34 0.59 4.58
N SER A 61 16.47 -0.14 4.60
CA SER A 61 16.71 -1.20 5.59
C SER A 61 16.82 -0.64 7.01
N LYS A 62 17.54 0.48 7.18
CA LYS A 62 17.60 1.21 8.45
C LYS A 62 16.20 1.67 8.89
N PHE A 63 15.41 2.25 7.99
CA PHE A 63 14.05 2.69 8.27
C PHE A 63 13.19 1.53 8.79
N ALA A 64 13.21 0.39 8.10
CA ALA A 64 12.48 -0.81 8.52
C ALA A 64 12.94 -1.31 9.90
N ALA A 65 14.27 -1.35 10.14
CA ALA A 65 14.82 -1.77 11.42
C ALA A 65 14.38 -0.86 12.58
N GLN A 66 14.34 0.46 12.37
CA GLN A 66 13.87 1.41 13.38
C GLN A 66 12.37 1.29 13.65
N LEU A 67 11.56 0.91 12.65
CA LEU A 67 10.17 0.57 12.87
C LEU A 67 10.01 -0.73 13.67
N TYR A 68 10.80 -1.76 13.38
CA TYR A 68 10.80 -2.99 14.18
C TYR A 68 11.27 -2.75 15.61
N GLU A 69 12.24 -1.86 15.83
CA GLU A 69 12.66 -1.45 17.17
C GLU A 69 11.50 -0.79 17.93
N SER A 70 10.74 0.08 17.25
CA SER A 70 9.59 0.76 17.86
C SER A 70 8.38 -0.15 18.04
N TYR A 71 8.18 -1.12 17.14
CA TYR A 71 7.00 -2.00 17.06
C TYR A 71 7.40 -3.46 16.82
N PRO A 72 8.04 -4.13 17.78
CA PRO A 72 8.62 -5.46 17.58
C PRO A 72 7.58 -6.57 17.36
N ALA A 73 6.32 -6.34 17.74
CA ALA A 73 5.23 -7.31 17.58
C ALA A 73 4.59 -7.28 16.18
N TYR A 74 4.78 -6.20 15.41
CA TYR A 74 4.15 -6.08 14.10
C TYR A 74 4.72 -7.05 13.07
N TRP A 75 3.83 -7.55 12.22
CA TRP A 75 4.18 -8.45 11.14
C TRP A 75 5.02 -7.74 10.06
N PRO A 76 5.85 -8.48 9.31
CA PRO A 76 6.57 -7.92 8.17
C PRO A 76 5.66 -7.26 7.13
N GLU A 77 4.43 -7.78 6.96
CA GLU A 77 3.38 -7.19 6.14
C GLU A 77 3.04 -5.77 6.61
N THR A 78 2.93 -5.56 7.92
CA THR A 78 2.61 -4.27 8.57
C THR A 78 3.78 -3.31 8.51
N ILE A 79 5.01 -3.75 8.80
CA ILE A 79 6.19 -2.89 8.66
C ILE A 79 6.34 -2.39 7.22
N ARG A 80 6.17 -3.28 6.24
CA ARG A 80 6.18 -2.90 4.82
C ARG A 80 5.04 -1.94 4.47
N ALA A 81 3.84 -2.17 5.03
CA ALA A 81 2.71 -1.27 4.86
C ALA A 81 3.01 0.11 5.43
N LEU A 82 3.52 0.23 6.66
CA LEU A 82 3.86 1.51 7.31
C LEU A 82 4.85 2.33 6.48
N ILE A 83 5.90 1.70 5.96
CA ILE A 83 6.89 2.36 5.09
C ILE A 83 6.19 3.01 3.89
N ILE A 84 5.41 2.22 3.13
CA ILE A 84 4.74 2.69 1.91
C ILE A 84 3.60 3.66 2.22
N HIS A 85 2.88 3.44 3.32
CA HIS A 85 1.81 4.28 3.79
C HIS A 85 2.33 5.69 4.11
N SER A 86 3.50 5.77 4.74
CA SER A 86 4.18 7.03 5.05
C SER A 86 4.90 7.71 3.88
N ALA A 87 4.92 7.08 2.69
CA ALA A 87 5.60 7.62 1.52
C ALA A 87 4.77 8.62 0.75
N ASP A 88 5.34 9.77 0.43
CA ASP A 88 4.69 10.78 -0.39
C ASP A 88 5.61 11.17 -1.55
N TRP A 89 5.02 11.57 -2.67
CA TRP A 89 5.77 12.13 -3.80
C TRP A 89 6.19 13.56 -3.48
N THR A 90 7.42 13.92 -3.86
CA THR A 90 7.90 15.30 -3.71
C THR A 90 7.33 16.17 -4.84
N ASP A 91 7.34 17.50 -4.64
CA ASP A 91 6.90 18.46 -5.66
C ASP A 91 7.66 18.28 -6.99
N SER A 92 8.95 17.97 -6.90
CA SER A 92 9.79 17.67 -8.08
C SER A 92 9.33 16.42 -8.82
N MET A 93 8.92 15.37 -8.10
CA MET A 93 8.39 14.14 -8.72
C MET A 93 7.05 14.38 -9.41
N LEU A 94 6.21 15.25 -8.83
CA LEU A 94 4.91 15.59 -9.40
C LEU A 94 4.97 16.69 -10.47
N GLY A 95 6.11 17.37 -10.61
CA GLY A 95 6.29 18.49 -11.53
C GLY A 95 5.43 19.71 -11.15
N GLY A 96 5.21 19.93 -9.86
CA GLY A 96 4.38 21.03 -9.33
C GLY A 96 2.86 20.82 -9.46
N HIS A 97 2.42 19.62 -9.81
CA HIS A 97 0.99 19.25 -9.86
C HIS A 97 0.58 18.44 -8.63
N GLN A 98 -0.72 18.34 -8.38
CA GLN A 98 -1.25 17.35 -7.43
C GLN A 98 -1.39 15.98 -8.09
N ILE A 99 -1.26 14.90 -7.30
CA ILE A 99 -1.43 13.54 -7.82
C ILE A 99 -2.83 13.33 -8.43
N SER A 100 -3.87 13.96 -7.89
CA SER A 100 -5.24 13.91 -8.39
C SER A 100 -5.38 14.49 -9.80
N GLU A 101 -4.59 15.51 -10.14
CA GLU A 101 -4.59 16.20 -11.42
C GLU A 101 -3.86 15.42 -12.54
N LEU A 102 -3.03 14.45 -12.17
CA LEU A 102 -2.26 13.68 -13.14
C LEU A 102 -3.15 12.72 -13.96
N SER A 103 -2.91 12.66 -15.26
CA SER A 103 -3.52 11.65 -16.13
C SER A 103 -3.10 10.24 -15.68
N ILE A 104 -3.92 9.24 -16.01
CA ILE A 104 -3.60 7.85 -15.65
C ILE A 104 -2.22 7.43 -16.16
N ASP A 105 -1.84 7.78 -17.38
CA ASP A 105 -0.54 7.41 -17.95
C ASP A 105 0.63 8.07 -17.20
N ARG A 106 0.47 9.32 -16.75
CA ARG A 106 1.44 9.99 -15.87
C ARG A 106 1.52 9.32 -14.51
N LYS A 107 0.39 8.95 -13.89
CA LYS A 107 0.36 8.17 -12.64
C LYS A 107 1.09 6.84 -12.79
N LEU A 108 0.88 6.14 -13.91
CA LEU A 108 1.56 4.87 -14.18
C LEU A 108 3.07 5.04 -14.37
N ALA A 109 3.50 6.09 -15.08
CA ALA A 109 4.92 6.40 -15.27
C ALA A 109 5.58 6.78 -13.93
N LEU A 110 4.92 7.61 -13.13
CA LEU A 110 5.37 8.00 -11.79
C LEU A 110 5.60 6.78 -10.89
N LEU A 111 4.60 5.91 -10.77
CA LEU A 111 4.71 4.67 -9.98
C LEU A 111 5.82 3.73 -10.49
N SER A 112 6.07 3.70 -11.80
CA SER A 112 7.11 2.86 -12.40
C SER A 112 8.51 3.48 -12.30
N THR A 113 8.63 4.73 -11.84
CA THR A 113 9.90 5.45 -11.73
C THR A 113 10.32 5.63 -10.27
N VAL A 114 9.37 6.04 -9.42
CA VAL A 114 9.63 6.38 -8.01
C VAL A 114 8.73 5.64 -7.02
N GLY A 115 7.92 4.68 -7.48
CA GLY A 115 6.96 3.99 -6.64
C GLY A 115 5.97 4.95 -5.99
N TYR A 116 5.71 4.76 -4.70
CA TYR A 116 4.88 5.64 -3.88
C TYR A 116 5.63 6.86 -3.33
N GLY A 117 6.87 7.12 -3.75
CA GLY A 117 7.67 8.28 -3.35
C GLY A 117 8.61 7.99 -2.18
N VAL A 118 8.85 9.00 -1.35
CA VAL A 118 9.83 8.98 -0.25
C VAL A 118 9.12 8.77 1.08
N PRO A 119 9.43 7.69 1.84
CA PRO A 119 8.84 7.43 3.15
C PRO A 119 9.27 8.45 4.21
N ASN A 120 8.34 8.84 5.08
CA ASN A 120 8.60 9.73 6.20
C ASN A 120 8.52 8.97 7.54
N PHE A 121 9.65 8.92 8.26
CA PHE A 121 9.76 8.11 9.48
C PHE A 121 8.81 8.58 10.60
N ASN A 122 8.65 9.89 10.76
CA ASN A 122 7.76 10.43 11.79
C ASN A 122 6.30 10.14 11.46
N LYS A 123 5.90 10.25 10.18
CA LYS A 123 4.56 9.83 9.74
C LYS A 123 4.33 8.34 9.97
N ALA A 124 5.29 7.48 9.61
CA ALA A 124 5.18 6.04 9.84
C ALA A 124 4.98 5.69 11.33
N LYS A 125 5.75 6.32 12.22
CA LYS A 125 5.61 6.13 13.67
C LYS A 125 4.28 6.69 14.20
N PHE A 126 3.85 7.83 13.69
CA PHE A 126 2.59 8.44 14.08
C PHE A 126 1.38 7.60 13.65
N SER A 127 1.38 7.07 12.42
CA SER A 127 0.33 6.17 11.93
C SER A 127 0.21 4.88 12.76
N ALA A 128 1.27 4.47 13.45
CA ALA A 128 1.21 3.31 14.35
C ALA A 128 0.68 3.63 15.76
N ASN A 129 0.76 4.90 16.18
CA ASN A 129 0.40 5.33 17.55
C ASN A 129 -0.81 6.26 17.60
N ASN A 130 -1.46 6.56 16.47
CA ASN A 130 -2.56 7.51 16.41
C ASN A 130 -3.91 6.79 16.35
N SER A 131 -4.87 7.26 17.14
CA SER A 131 -6.26 6.78 17.16
C SER A 131 -6.99 6.94 15.84
N LEU A 132 -6.60 7.91 15.00
CA LEU A 132 -7.14 8.08 13.64
C LEU A 132 -6.54 7.11 12.61
N SER A 133 -5.68 6.20 13.07
CA SER A 133 -5.05 5.18 12.24
C SER A 133 -5.55 3.81 12.66
N LEU A 134 -6.15 3.08 11.72
CA LEU A 134 -6.56 1.70 11.90
C LEU A 134 -5.47 0.80 11.30
N ILE A 135 -4.80 0.02 12.16
CA ILE A 135 -3.88 -1.04 11.74
C ILE A 135 -4.52 -2.38 12.07
N ILE A 136 -4.68 -3.22 11.05
CA ILE A 136 -5.28 -4.55 11.17
C ILE A 136 -4.31 -5.59 10.63
N GLU A 137 -4.02 -6.60 11.44
CA GLU A 137 -3.34 -7.82 11.06
C GLU A 137 -4.32 -8.99 11.15
N ARG A 138 -4.61 -9.62 10.00
CA ARG A 138 -5.60 -10.71 9.95
C ARG A 138 -5.14 -11.85 9.08
N TYR A 139 -5.71 -13.00 9.37
CA TYR A 139 -5.61 -14.20 8.57
C TYR A 139 -6.85 -14.36 7.68
N LEU A 140 -6.68 -14.75 6.43
CA LEU A 140 -7.77 -15.00 5.48
C LEU A 140 -7.59 -16.39 4.86
N GLU A 141 -8.68 -17.14 4.66
CA GLU A 141 -8.71 -18.31 3.80
C GLU A 141 -9.23 -17.92 2.40
N PRO A 142 -8.36 -17.72 1.40
CA PRO A 142 -8.78 -17.12 0.14
C PRO A 142 -9.65 -18.06 -0.71
N TYR A 143 -9.46 -19.37 -0.58
CA TYR A 143 -10.07 -20.36 -1.45
C TYR A 143 -10.62 -21.55 -0.67
N LYS A 144 -11.57 -22.26 -1.28
CA LYS A 144 -12.09 -23.54 -0.82
C LYS A 144 -12.28 -24.49 -1.99
N PHE A 145 -12.30 -25.79 -1.72
CA PHE A 145 -12.60 -26.80 -2.73
C PHE A 145 -14.05 -27.25 -2.60
N GLU A 146 -14.82 -27.05 -3.67
CA GLU A 146 -16.26 -27.36 -3.71
C GLU A 146 -16.66 -27.65 -5.16
N ASP A 147 -17.56 -28.61 -5.38
CA ASP A 147 -18.00 -29.04 -6.73
C ASP A 147 -16.85 -29.41 -7.69
N ASN A 148 -15.83 -30.11 -7.19
CA ASN A 148 -14.64 -30.53 -7.96
C ASN A 148 -13.83 -29.35 -8.58
N ARG A 149 -14.02 -28.14 -8.07
CA ARG A 149 -13.28 -26.93 -8.45
C ARG A 149 -12.85 -26.12 -7.23
N VAL A 150 -11.80 -25.33 -7.40
CA VAL A 150 -11.39 -24.36 -6.38
C VAL A 150 -12.18 -23.07 -6.59
N LYS A 151 -12.89 -22.64 -5.56
CA LYS A 151 -13.66 -21.39 -5.54
C LYS A 151 -13.06 -20.42 -4.54
N THR A 152 -13.36 -19.14 -4.70
CA THR A 152 -13.16 -18.14 -3.64
C THR A 152 -13.97 -18.54 -2.40
N ASN A 153 -13.38 -18.42 -1.21
CA ASN A 153 -14.03 -18.76 0.05
C ASN A 153 -14.54 -17.50 0.76
N GLU A 154 -13.65 -16.81 1.46
CA GLU A 154 -13.98 -15.69 2.33
C GLU A 154 -13.54 -14.35 1.74
N PHE A 155 -14.28 -13.31 2.12
CA PHE A 155 -13.81 -11.93 2.10
C PHE A 155 -14.06 -11.34 3.48
N HIS A 156 -13.24 -10.38 3.87
CA HIS A 156 -13.42 -9.68 5.14
C HIS A 156 -14.15 -8.37 4.92
N LEU A 157 -15.22 -8.15 5.67
CA LEU A 157 -15.78 -6.82 5.89
C LEU A 157 -15.16 -6.24 7.16
N ILE A 158 -14.67 -5.02 7.05
CA ILE A 158 -14.02 -4.28 8.11
C ILE A 158 -14.83 -3.02 8.33
N ASP A 159 -15.39 -2.89 9.53
CA ASP A 159 -15.96 -1.65 10.00
C ASP A 159 -14.84 -0.69 10.38
N LEU A 160 -14.89 0.51 9.83
CA LEU A 160 -13.99 1.58 10.17
C LEU A 160 -14.52 2.25 11.44
N PRO A 161 -13.71 2.35 12.52
CA PRO A 161 -14.14 2.90 13.80
C PRO A 161 -14.13 4.44 13.78
N TRP A 162 -14.57 5.05 12.68
CA TRP A 162 -14.59 6.50 12.56
C TRP A 162 -15.70 7.10 13.40
N PRO A 163 -15.45 8.25 14.06
CA PRO A 163 -16.47 8.93 14.83
C PRO A 163 -17.40 9.64 13.85
N ALA A 164 -18.45 8.96 13.43
CA ALA A 164 -19.39 9.48 12.43
C ALA A 164 -19.90 10.87 12.82
N ASP A 165 -20.19 11.08 14.11
CA ASP A 165 -20.65 12.35 14.65
C ASP A 165 -19.63 13.48 14.43
N VAL A 166 -18.34 13.22 14.67
CA VAL A 166 -17.29 14.25 14.50
C VAL A 166 -16.95 14.51 13.05
N LEU A 167 -17.01 13.48 12.19
CA LEU A 167 -16.91 13.69 10.75
C LEU A 167 -18.11 14.48 10.19
N GLN A 168 -19.30 14.31 10.77
CA GLN A 168 -20.49 15.09 10.40
C GLN A 168 -20.38 16.54 10.84
N GLU A 169 -19.81 16.83 12.03
CA GLU A 169 -19.55 18.20 12.49
C GLU A 169 -18.63 18.98 11.56
N LEU A 170 -17.71 18.27 10.88
CA LEU A 170 -16.82 18.85 9.88
C LEU A 170 -17.47 19.15 8.53
N MET A 171 -18.72 18.72 8.31
CA MET A 171 -19.52 19.10 7.16
C MET A 171 -18.75 18.93 5.83
N ASN A 172 -18.50 20.03 5.11
CA ASN A 172 -17.86 20.05 3.79
C ASN A 172 -16.34 20.21 3.83
N THR A 173 -15.70 20.09 5.01
CA THR A 173 -14.24 20.13 5.11
C THR A 173 -13.64 19.03 4.24
N PRO A 174 -12.66 19.35 3.36
CA PRO A 174 -12.01 18.35 2.54
C PRO A 174 -11.13 17.44 3.42
N VAL A 175 -11.28 16.14 3.20
CA VAL A 175 -10.53 15.10 3.91
C VAL A 175 -9.95 14.11 2.91
N GLN A 176 -8.82 13.52 3.29
CA GLN A 176 -8.18 12.45 2.54
C GLN A 176 -8.17 11.18 3.38
N LEU A 177 -8.66 10.08 2.81
CA LEU A 177 -8.53 8.75 3.38
C LEU A 177 -7.42 8.02 2.64
N LYS A 178 -6.36 7.66 3.36
CA LYS A 178 -5.24 6.89 2.82
C LYS A 178 -5.39 5.44 3.27
N LEU A 179 -5.28 4.52 2.31
CA LEU A 179 -5.35 3.09 2.59
C LEU A 179 -4.12 2.38 2.06
N THR A 180 -3.58 1.43 2.81
CA THR A 180 -2.48 0.57 2.36
C THR A 180 -2.74 -0.88 2.78
N LEU A 181 -2.92 -1.75 1.79
CA LEU A 181 -3.07 -3.19 1.95
C LEU A 181 -1.76 -3.89 1.55
N SER A 182 -1.25 -4.73 2.44
CA SER A 182 0.03 -5.43 2.29
C SER A 182 -0.10 -6.91 2.58
N TYR A 183 0.38 -7.76 1.68
CA TYR A 183 0.45 -9.21 1.86
C TYR A 183 1.61 -9.83 1.07
N PHE A 184 2.08 -11.00 1.49
CA PHE A 184 3.09 -11.75 0.73
C PHE A 184 2.45 -12.85 -0.10
N ILE A 185 3.00 -13.06 -1.29
CA ILE A 185 2.59 -14.11 -2.21
C ILE A 185 3.64 -15.21 -2.23
N GLU A 186 3.21 -16.45 -2.48
CA GLU A 186 4.10 -17.55 -2.80
C GLU A 186 4.29 -17.60 -4.33
N PRO A 187 5.53 -17.45 -4.83
CA PRO A 187 5.79 -17.56 -6.26
C PRO A 187 5.54 -19.00 -6.72
N ASN A 188 5.03 -19.15 -7.94
CA ASN A 188 4.76 -20.46 -8.52
C ASN A 188 6.08 -21.26 -8.68
N PRO A 189 6.20 -22.48 -8.13
CA PRO A 189 7.45 -23.27 -8.19
C PRO A 189 7.75 -23.88 -9.58
N GLY A 190 6.86 -23.75 -10.56
CA GLY A 190 7.02 -24.35 -11.89
C GLY A 190 8.12 -23.69 -12.74
N ASN A 191 8.82 -24.49 -13.53
CA ASN A 191 9.84 -24.02 -14.49
C ASN A 191 9.17 -23.53 -15.79
N ARG A 192 9.54 -22.30 -16.20
CA ARG A 192 9.37 -21.68 -17.54
C ARG A 192 8.09 -20.87 -17.82
N GLN A 193 8.34 -19.67 -18.35
CA GLN A 193 7.43 -18.75 -19.07
C GLN A 193 6.08 -18.49 -18.39
N TYR A 194 6.08 -17.61 -17.38
CA TYR A 194 4.84 -16.98 -16.95
C TYR A 194 4.44 -15.95 -18.02
N GLU A 195 3.54 -16.35 -18.90
CA GLU A 195 2.93 -15.43 -19.87
C GLU A 195 2.04 -14.39 -19.18
N LEU A 196 1.47 -14.72 -18.01
CA LEU A 196 0.56 -13.87 -17.25
C LEU A 196 1.01 -13.72 -15.80
N ALA A 197 0.86 -12.54 -15.21
CA ALA A 197 1.23 -12.28 -13.81
C ALA A 197 0.42 -13.14 -12.82
N ALA A 198 -0.83 -13.46 -13.16
CA ALA A 198 -1.69 -14.35 -12.37
C ALA A 198 -1.15 -15.79 -12.28
N SER A 199 -0.33 -16.21 -13.24
CA SER A 199 0.33 -17.53 -13.24
C SER A 199 1.54 -17.59 -12.31
N TYR A 200 2.08 -16.42 -11.91
CA TYR A 200 3.20 -16.31 -10.98
C TYR A 200 2.76 -16.24 -9.52
N ARG A 201 1.77 -15.40 -9.20
CA ARG A 201 1.31 -15.18 -7.81
C ARG A 201 0.41 -16.32 -7.29
N SER A 202 0.57 -16.70 -6.03
CA SER A 202 -0.30 -17.66 -5.35
C SER A 202 -1.76 -17.23 -5.33
N HIS A 203 -1.98 -15.99 -4.91
CA HIS A 203 -3.25 -15.32 -4.73
C HIS A 203 -3.01 -13.81 -4.94
N GLY A 204 -4.08 -13.05 -5.10
CA GLY A 204 -4.05 -11.59 -4.89
C GLY A 204 -5.11 -11.18 -3.89
N LEU A 205 -4.93 -10.03 -3.25
CA LEU A 205 -5.95 -9.37 -2.44
C LEU A 205 -6.27 -8.01 -3.03
N ARG A 206 -7.55 -7.63 -2.98
CA ARG A 206 -8.04 -6.32 -3.42
C ARG A 206 -8.92 -5.75 -2.33
N PHE A 207 -9.10 -4.44 -2.39
CA PHE A 207 -10.02 -3.75 -1.51
C PHE A 207 -11.03 -2.91 -2.29
N LYS A 208 -12.19 -2.78 -1.67
CA LYS A 208 -13.28 -1.89 -2.08
C LYS A 208 -13.82 -1.19 -0.85
N MET A 209 -14.31 0.03 -1.04
CA MET A 209 -15.02 0.78 -0.01
C MET A 209 -16.50 0.84 -0.37
N ILE A 210 -17.35 0.87 0.65
CA ILE A 210 -18.80 1.07 0.48
C ILE A 210 -19.07 2.44 -0.15
N ASP A 211 -20.06 2.51 -1.04
CA ASP A 211 -20.45 3.77 -1.68
C ASP A 211 -21.45 4.57 -0.85
N THR A 212 -21.57 5.87 -1.13
CA THR A 212 -22.56 6.73 -0.47
C THR A 212 -23.97 6.19 -0.76
N ASN A 213 -24.76 5.94 0.29
CA ASN A 213 -26.10 5.34 0.21
C ASN A 213 -26.16 3.89 -0.32
N GLU A 214 -25.04 3.16 -0.34
CA GLU A 214 -25.05 1.72 -0.63
C GLU A 214 -25.39 0.93 0.63
N SER A 215 -26.35 0.00 0.55
CA SER A 215 -26.63 -0.90 1.70
C SER A 215 -25.52 -1.94 1.84
N GLU A 216 -25.34 -2.48 3.04
CA GLU A 216 -24.32 -3.51 3.29
C GLU A 216 -24.54 -4.78 2.45
N GLU A 217 -25.79 -5.15 2.17
CA GLU A 217 -26.13 -6.29 1.31
C GLU A 217 -25.76 -6.00 -0.15
N ALA A 218 -26.06 -4.80 -0.64
CA ALA A 218 -25.69 -4.37 -1.99
C ALA A 218 -24.17 -4.34 -2.15
N PHE A 219 -23.46 -3.81 -1.16
CA PHE A 219 -22.01 -3.80 -1.11
C PHE A 219 -21.40 -5.20 -1.11
N SER A 220 -21.92 -6.08 -0.25
CA SER A 220 -21.49 -7.48 -0.17
C SER A 220 -21.74 -8.24 -1.48
N ALA A 221 -22.86 -7.97 -2.16
CA ALA A 221 -23.15 -8.52 -3.47
C ALA A 221 -22.16 -8.02 -4.54
N ARG A 222 -21.86 -6.72 -4.54
CA ARG A 222 -20.89 -6.08 -5.46
C ARG A 222 -19.48 -6.66 -5.27
N VAL A 223 -19.04 -6.82 -4.03
CA VAL A 223 -17.75 -7.45 -3.68
C VAL A 223 -17.73 -8.92 -4.07
N SER A 224 -18.80 -9.66 -3.78
CA SER A 224 -18.90 -11.09 -4.13
C SER A 224 -18.84 -11.31 -5.64
N LYS A 225 -19.45 -10.42 -6.43
CA LYS A 225 -19.36 -10.42 -7.89
C LYS A 225 -17.91 -10.18 -8.35
N ALA A 226 -17.27 -9.15 -7.79
CA ALA A 226 -15.87 -8.82 -8.08
C ALA A 226 -14.87 -9.93 -7.71
N ALA A 227 -15.14 -10.70 -6.65
CA ALA A 227 -14.28 -11.79 -6.20
C ALA A 227 -14.43 -13.08 -7.04
N ARG A 228 -15.53 -13.23 -7.78
CA ARG A 228 -15.84 -14.41 -8.61
C ARG A 228 -15.42 -14.24 -10.06
N ASP A 229 -15.57 -13.05 -10.60
CA ASP A 229 -15.32 -12.76 -12.01
C ASP A 229 -13.92 -12.15 -12.21
N ASP A 230 -13.03 -12.92 -12.84
CA ASP A 230 -11.68 -12.47 -13.16
C ASP A 230 -11.67 -11.35 -14.24
N ASN A 231 -12.78 -11.17 -14.99
CA ASN A 231 -13.01 -10.08 -15.95
C ASN A 231 -13.98 -9.02 -15.42
N TYR A 232 -14.16 -8.94 -14.11
CA TYR A 232 -15.05 -7.97 -13.49
C TYR A 232 -14.72 -6.54 -13.92
N ILE A 233 -15.72 -5.86 -14.48
CA ILE A 233 -15.66 -4.43 -14.75
C ILE A 233 -15.97 -3.71 -13.44
N PRO A 234 -15.10 -2.82 -12.95
CA PRO A 234 -15.35 -2.09 -11.71
C PRO A 234 -16.69 -1.35 -11.72
N GLU A 235 -17.58 -1.72 -10.79
CA GLU A 235 -18.83 -1.02 -10.49
C GLU A 235 -18.68 -0.26 -9.16
N GLY A 236 -19.38 0.88 -9.05
CA GLY A 236 -19.33 1.80 -7.90
C GLY A 236 -18.52 3.07 -8.19
N ASN A 237 -18.82 4.14 -7.46
CA ASN A 237 -18.26 5.47 -7.66
C ASN A 237 -17.32 5.84 -6.49
N GLU A 238 -16.40 4.92 -6.18
CA GLU A 238 -15.48 5.05 -5.04
C GLU A 238 -14.43 6.16 -5.23
N HIS A 239 -14.20 6.68 -6.44
CA HIS A 239 -13.29 7.82 -6.74
C HIS A 239 -11.91 7.79 -6.06
N TRP A 240 -11.21 6.66 -6.16
CA TRP A 240 -9.81 6.57 -5.75
C TRP A 240 -8.88 7.36 -6.68
N ILE A 241 -7.91 8.08 -6.12
CA ILE A 241 -6.96 8.92 -6.89
C ILE A 241 -6.12 8.07 -7.86
N LEU A 242 -5.51 6.98 -7.39
CA LEU A 242 -4.73 6.09 -8.26
C LEU A 242 -5.66 5.18 -9.05
N GLY A 243 -6.64 4.61 -8.36
CA GLY A 243 -7.65 3.73 -8.94
C GLY A 243 -7.11 2.35 -9.28
N SER A 244 -8.04 1.42 -9.53
CA SER A 244 -7.74 -0.02 -9.73
C SER A 244 -6.68 -0.28 -10.83
N LYS A 245 -6.70 0.48 -11.94
CA LYS A 245 -5.73 0.32 -13.03
C LYS A 245 -4.28 0.58 -12.59
N ALA A 246 -4.06 1.52 -11.68
CA ALA A 246 -2.75 1.85 -11.13
C ALA A 246 -2.42 1.01 -9.88
N ARG A 247 -3.39 0.86 -8.98
CA ARG A 247 -3.25 0.23 -7.67
C ARG A 247 -3.15 -1.29 -7.70
N ASP A 248 -3.96 -1.96 -8.51
CA ASP A 248 -4.23 -3.40 -8.40
C ASP A 248 -3.13 -4.28 -9.06
N LYS A 249 -1.85 -3.94 -8.84
CA LYS A 249 -0.68 -4.67 -9.34
C LYS A 249 0.23 -5.07 -8.18
N GLY A 250 0.78 -6.28 -8.24
CA GLY A 250 1.63 -6.81 -7.16
C GLY A 250 0.85 -7.22 -5.90
N SER A 251 1.55 -7.16 -4.76
CA SER A 251 1.05 -7.60 -3.44
C SER A 251 1.08 -6.51 -2.36
N ILE A 252 1.19 -5.26 -2.80
CA ILE A 252 1.04 -4.08 -1.97
C ILE A 252 0.25 -3.03 -2.74
N HIS A 253 -0.79 -2.51 -2.10
CA HIS A 253 -1.76 -1.62 -2.71
C HIS A 253 -1.94 -0.44 -1.80
N LYS A 254 -1.45 0.73 -2.21
CA LYS A 254 -1.78 2.01 -1.57
C LYS A 254 -2.66 2.81 -2.50
N ASP A 255 -3.65 3.50 -1.94
CA ASP A 255 -4.48 4.45 -2.67
C ASP A 255 -4.98 5.53 -1.72
N ILE A 256 -5.43 6.62 -2.31
CA ILE A 256 -5.91 7.80 -1.60
C ILE A 256 -7.31 8.08 -2.14
N TRP A 257 -8.23 8.33 -1.23
CA TRP A 257 -9.56 8.81 -1.52
C TRP A 257 -9.68 10.24 -1.03
N GLU A 258 -10.34 11.10 -1.81
CA GLU A 258 -10.59 12.49 -1.46
C GLU A 258 -12.09 12.75 -1.50
N GLY A 259 -12.58 13.46 -0.49
CA GLY A 259 -13.98 13.86 -0.42
C GLY A 259 -14.25 14.78 0.75
N THR A 260 -15.52 14.99 1.07
CA THR A 260 -15.91 15.78 2.25
C THR A 260 -15.99 14.88 3.48
N ALA A 261 -15.77 15.46 4.66
CA ALA A 261 -15.91 14.74 5.93
C ALA A 261 -17.29 14.09 6.09
N ILE A 262 -18.35 14.79 5.68
CA ILE A 262 -19.71 14.23 5.70
C ILE A 262 -19.87 13.02 4.76
N ASP A 263 -19.25 13.03 3.58
CA ASP A 263 -19.29 11.86 2.68
C ASP A 263 -18.53 10.69 3.30
N LEU A 264 -17.36 10.94 3.86
CA LEU A 264 -16.56 9.93 4.55
C LEU A 264 -17.30 9.30 5.75
N SER A 265 -18.12 10.08 6.46
CA SER A 265 -18.91 9.59 7.61
C SER A 265 -19.88 8.47 7.23
N THR A 266 -20.31 8.42 5.96
CA THR A 266 -21.20 7.37 5.44
C THR A 266 -20.45 6.17 4.85
N ARG A 267 -19.13 6.31 4.63
CA ARG A 267 -18.26 5.32 3.99
C ARG A 267 -17.49 4.52 5.04
N ASN A 268 -18.21 3.85 5.93
CA ASN A 268 -17.65 3.22 7.14
C ASN A 268 -17.22 1.75 6.96
N LYS A 269 -17.28 1.17 5.75
CA LYS A 269 -16.93 -0.24 5.52
C LYS A 269 -15.92 -0.41 4.40
N ILE A 270 -14.96 -1.31 4.65
CA ILE A 270 -13.96 -1.74 3.68
C ILE A 270 -14.04 -3.26 3.53
N ALA A 271 -14.11 -3.71 2.29
CA ALA A 271 -14.04 -5.13 1.96
C ALA A 271 -12.64 -5.50 1.46
N ILE A 272 -12.04 -6.53 2.05
CA ILE A 272 -10.81 -7.17 1.55
C ILE A 272 -11.19 -8.52 0.97
N TYR A 273 -10.94 -8.73 -0.32
CA TYR A 273 -11.34 -9.96 -1.01
C TYR A 273 -10.20 -10.54 -1.85
N PRO A 274 -10.14 -11.87 -1.97
CA PRO A 274 -9.13 -12.54 -2.77
C PRO A 274 -9.51 -12.49 -4.26
N VAL A 275 -8.48 -12.38 -5.10
CA VAL A 275 -8.55 -12.51 -6.55
C VAL A 275 -7.66 -13.67 -7.00
N GLY A 276 -7.85 -14.16 -8.22
CA GLY A 276 -7.20 -15.36 -8.73
C GLY A 276 -5.67 -15.40 -8.62
N GLY A 277 -5.14 -16.61 -8.70
CA GLY A 277 -3.72 -16.94 -8.67
C GLY A 277 -3.52 -18.44 -8.87
N TRP A 278 -2.27 -18.90 -8.87
CA TRP A 278 -1.98 -20.32 -9.18
C TRP A 278 -2.55 -21.28 -8.12
N TRP A 279 -2.82 -20.85 -6.89
CA TRP A 279 -3.50 -21.68 -5.88
C TRP A 279 -4.94 -22.03 -6.29
N LYS A 280 -5.65 -21.13 -6.96
CA LYS A 280 -6.99 -21.36 -7.54
C LYS A 280 -6.91 -22.29 -8.76
N ASN A 281 -5.93 -22.08 -9.63
CA ASN A 281 -5.87 -22.75 -10.94
C ASN A 281 -5.23 -24.15 -10.88
N ARG A 282 -4.34 -24.43 -9.93
CA ARG A 282 -3.61 -25.72 -9.81
C ARG A 282 -4.12 -26.57 -8.65
N LYS A 283 -5.35 -27.09 -8.79
CA LYS A 283 -6.00 -27.92 -7.76
C LYS A 283 -5.20 -29.14 -7.31
N GLN A 284 -4.34 -29.70 -8.18
CA GLN A 284 -3.50 -30.87 -7.88
C GLN A 284 -2.49 -30.60 -6.74
N LEU A 285 -2.09 -29.35 -6.52
CA LEU A 285 -1.13 -28.96 -5.48
C LEU A 285 -1.80 -28.72 -4.12
N ALA A 286 -3.13 -28.87 -4.02
CA ALA A 286 -3.91 -28.75 -2.80
C ALA A 286 -3.63 -27.49 -1.96
N ARG A 287 -3.20 -26.39 -2.59
CA ARG A 287 -2.87 -25.12 -1.91
C ARG A 287 -4.10 -24.28 -1.55
N TYR A 288 -5.29 -24.69 -1.97
CA TYR A 288 -6.53 -24.01 -1.65
C TYR A 288 -6.93 -24.10 -0.17
N THR A 289 -6.30 -24.95 0.64
CA THR A 289 -6.51 -25.04 2.10
C THR A 289 -5.60 -24.11 2.90
N LYS A 290 -4.76 -23.30 2.23
CA LYS A 290 -3.77 -22.46 2.91
C LYS A 290 -4.38 -21.13 3.33
N GLN A 291 -4.21 -20.81 4.60
CA GLN A 291 -4.44 -19.50 5.16
C GLN A 291 -3.32 -18.53 4.76
N ILE A 292 -3.65 -17.26 4.60
CA ILE A 292 -2.72 -16.18 4.28
C ILE A 292 -2.80 -15.08 5.34
N ARG A 293 -1.73 -14.30 5.48
CA ARG A 293 -1.69 -13.11 6.32
C ARG A 293 -1.77 -11.87 5.46
N TYR A 294 -2.44 -10.85 5.97
CA TYR A 294 -2.39 -9.51 5.41
C TYR A 294 -2.38 -8.46 6.52
N SER A 295 -1.86 -7.29 6.17
CA SER A 295 -1.93 -6.08 6.96
C SER A 295 -2.70 -5.00 6.19
N LEU A 296 -3.57 -4.28 6.90
CA LEU A 296 -4.29 -3.13 6.40
C LEU A 296 -4.01 -1.93 7.29
N ILE A 297 -3.61 -0.82 6.68
CA ILE A 297 -3.45 0.48 7.35
C ILE A 297 -4.39 1.48 6.71
N VAL A 298 -5.19 2.14 7.52
CA VAL A 298 -6.12 3.19 7.08
C VAL A 298 -5.92 4.43 7.93
N THR A 299 -5.75 5.60 7.32
CA THR A 299 -5.64 6.88 8.04
C THR A 299 -6.50 7.94 7.39
N ILE A 300 -6.96 8.89 8.19
CA ILE A 300 -7.63 10.10 7.73
C ILE A 300 -6.67 11.28 7.91
N GLU A 301 -6.51 12.08 6.87
CA GLU A 301 -5.75 13.34 6.87
C GLU A 301 -6.71 14.49 6.53
N THR A 302 -6.63 15.60 7.28
CA THR A 302 -7.42 16.82 7.05
C THR A 302 -6.48 17.99 6.77
N SER A 303 -6.91 18.94 5.93
CA SER A 303 -6.12 20.15 5.63
C SER A 303 -6.06 21.12 6.82
N ASP A 304 -7.06 21.09 7.70
CA ASP A 304 -7.07 21.86 8.94
C ASP A 304 -6.44 21.06 10.08
N ILE A 305 -5.34 21.59 10.61
CA ILE A 305 -4.50 21.02 11.67
C ILE A 305 -5.19 21.11 13.06
N ASP A 306 -6.25 21.92 13.19
CA ASP A 306 -6.85 22.31 14.47
C ASP A 306 -8.17 21.58 14.82
N VAL A 307 -8.60 20.58 14.06
CA VAL A 307 -9.76 19.78 14.46
C VAL A 307 -9.29 18.58 15.26
N ASP A 308 -9.65 18.57 16.55
CA ASP A 308 -9.48 17.41 17.43
C ASP A 308 -10.49 16.30 17.07
N ILE A 309 -10.22 15.58 15.97
CA ILE A 309 -10.89 14.31 15.65
C ILE A 309 -10.37 13.19 16.59
N TYR A 310 -9.37 13.49 17.44
CA TYR A 310 -8.59 12.50 18.21
C TYR A 310 -9.33 11.94 19.42
N THR A 311 -10.05 12.80 20.14
CA THR A 311 -10.71 12.46 21.42
C THR A 311 -11.84 11.42 21.31
N PRO A 312 -12.74 11.45 20.30
CA PRO A 312 -13.86 10.51 20.19
C PRO A 312 -13.46 9.09 19.74
N VAL A 313 -12.42 8.92 18.91
CA VAL A 313 -12.03 7.61 18.37
C VAL A 313 -11.40 6.70 19.42
N LEU A 314 -10.63 7.28 20.36
CA LEU A 314 -10.04 6.54 21.48
C LEU A 314 -11.09 5.84 22.37
N LEU A 315 -12.34 6.32 22.37
CA LEU A 315 -13.43 5.75 23.18
C LEU A 315 -14.16 4.60 22.46
N GLN A 316 -14.02 4.46 21.14
CA GLN A 316 -14.78 3.50 20.34
C GLN A 316 -13.97 2.28 19.89
N VAL A 317 -12.63 2.32 19.97
CA VAL A 317 -11.77 1.19 19.61
C VAL A 317 -11.52 0.30 20.84
N PRO A 318 -12.10 -0.91 20.93
CA PRO A 318 -11.62 -1.88 21.90
C PRO A 318 -10.18 -2.26 21.54
N ILE A 319 -9.29 -2.15 22.52
CA ILE A 319 -7.94 -2.69 22.44
C ILE A 319 -8.11 -4.21 22.45
N GLU A 320 -8.25 -4.83 21.29
CA GLU A 320 -8.05 -6.29 21.17
C GLU A 320 -6.56 -6.56 21.31
N ILE A 321 -6.19 -7.07 22.50
CA ILE A 321 -4.88 -7.65 22.81
C ILE A 321 -4.76 -9.02 22.16
#